data_AF-A0A951JPP0-F1
#
_entry.id   AF-A0A951JPP0-F1
#
_cell.length_a   1.000
_cell.length_b   1.000
_cell.length_c   1.000
_cell.angle_alpha   90.00
_cell.angle_beta   90.00
_cell.angle_gamma   90.00
#
_symmetry.space_group_name_H-M   'P 1'
#
loop_
_entity.id
_entity.type
_entity.pdbx_description
1 polymer ?
#
loop_
_entity_poly.entity_id
_entity_poly.type
_entity_poly.pdbx_seq_one_letter_code
_entity_poly.pdbx_strand_id
1 'polypeptide(L)'
;MVNAMMVVREFTEAGDDATLIFDGAATRWPGKLSDPDHVAHRLYESVRGAIAGACSYCADSFDATEDVREAGVTLLDEYKRHPSFRSLVVAGYQILTF
;
A
#
# COMPACT_ATOMS: atom_id res chain seq x y z
N MET A 1 -7.51 0.11 6.11
CA MET A 1 -6.61 -1.04 5.82
C MET A 1 -7.36 -2.23 5.24
N VAL A 2 -8.14 -3.01 6.02
CA VAL A 2 -8.85 -4.22 5.51
C VAL A 2 -9.76 -3.90 4.33
N ASN A 3 -10.58 -2.84 4.41
CA ASN A 3 -11.48 -2.44 3.33
C ASN A 3 -10.72 -2.16 2.02
N ALA A 4 -9.59 -1.45 2.09
CA ALA A 4 -8.75 -1.18 0.92
C ALA A 4 -8.21 -2.46 0.28
N MET A 5 -7.72 -3.40 1.10
CA MET A 5 -7.21 -4.69 0.59
C MET A 5 -8.35 -5.56 0.02
N MET A 6 -9.54 -5.54 0.61
CA MET A 6 -10.70 -6.26 0.06
C MET A 6 -11.11 -5.71 -1.31
N VAL A 7 -11.11 -4.39 -1.48
CA VAL A 7 -11.39 -3.75 -2.76
C VAL A 7 -10.32 -4.12 -3.80
N VAL A 8 -9.03 -4.00 -3.45
CA VAL A 8 -7.95 -4.38 -4.39
C VAL A 8 -8.04 -5.86 -4.76
N ARG A 9 -8.38 -6.73 -3.80
CA ARG A 9 -8.59 -8.15 -4.06
C ARG A 9 -9.74 -8.39 -5.03
N GLU A 10 -10.88 -7.76 -4.83
CA GLU A 10 -12.05 -7.90 -5.72
C GLU A 10 -11.71 -7.47 -7.16
N PHE A 11 -11.05 -6.33 -7.32
CA PHE A 11 -10.64 -5.82 -8.63
C PHE A 11 -9.63 -6.74 -9.31
N THR A 12 -8.61 -7.20 -8.57
CA THR A 12 -7.60 -8.12 -9.12
C THR A 12 -8.19 -9.49 -9.48
N GLU A 13 -9.12 -10.03 -8.68
CA GLU A 13 -9.86 -11.27 -9.00
C GLU A 13 -10.77 -11.11 -10.23
N ALA A 14 -11.29 -9.91 -10.49
CA ALA A 14 -12.05 -9.57 -11.69
C ALA A 14 -11.19 -9.33 -12.94
N GLY A 15 -9.86 -9.24 -12.79
CA GLY A 15 -8.92 -8.98 -13.88
C GLY A 15 -8.69 -7.50 -14.17
N ASP A 16 -9.12 -6.61 -13.27
CA ASP A 16 -8.90 -5.17 -13.38
C ASP A 16 -7.47 -4.79 -12.93
N ASP A 17 -7.00 -3.66 -13.45
CA ASP A 17 -5.76 -3.02 -13.00
C ASP A 17 -6.01 -2.22 -11.71
N ALA A 18 -5.61 -2.78 -10.58
CA ALA A 18 -5.71 -2.15 -9.27
C ALA A 18 -4.35 -2.09 -8.58
N THR A 19 -4.11 -0.96 -7.90
CA THR A 19 -2.86 -0.72 -7.16
C THR A 19 -3.15 -0.25 -5.74
N LEU A 20 -2.35 -0.72 -4.78
CA LEU A 20 -2.41 -0.34 -3.38
C LEU A 20 -1.20 0.50 -2.99
N ILE A 21 -1.46 1.68 -2.41
CA ILE A 21 -0.44 2.55 -1.80
C ILE A 21 -0.76 2.72 -0.31
N PHE A 22 0.22 2.45 0.54
CA PHE A 22 0.14 2.77 1.97
C PHE A 22 0.54 4.23 2.20
N ASP A 23 -0.43 5.09 2.47
CA ASP A 23 -0.21 6.51 2.76
C ASP A 23 -0.62 6.88 4.21
N GLY A 24 -0.06 7.95 4.75
CA GLY A 24 -0.33 8.38 6.12
C GLY A 24 0.02 7.31 7.16
N ALA A 25 -0.85 7.15 8.17
CA ALA A 25 -0.65 6.17 9.23
C ALA A 25 -0.70 4.72 8.72
N ALA A 26 -1.15 4.49 7.48
CA ALA A 26 -1.20 3.16 6.89
C ALA A 26 0.22 2.57 6.71
N THR A 27 1.25 3.40 6.63
CA THR A 27 2.66 3.00 6.53
C THR A 27 3.16 2.15 7.69
N ARG A 28 2.46 2.12 8.84
CA ARG A 28 2.76 1.26 10.00
C ARG A 28 2.35 -0.20 9.86
N TRP A 29 1.62 -0.56 8.80
CA TRP A 29 1.01 -1.88 8.65
C TRP A 29 1.81 -2.91 7.84
N PRO A 30 2.58 -2.57 6.78
CA PRO A 30 3.29 -3.56 5.98
C PRO A 30 4.10 -4.58 6.81
N GLY A 31 4.89 -4.12 7.78
CA GLY A 31 5.65 -5.01 8.68
C GLY A 31 4.74 -5.96 9.49
N LYS A 32 3.69 -5.41 10.12
CA LYS A 32 2.72 -6.19 10.92
C LYS A 32 1.92 -7.20 10.09
N LEU A 33 1.58 -6.84 8.86
CA LEU A 33 0.82 -7.69 7.96
C LEU A 33 1.67 -8.81 7.35
N SER A 34 2.99 -8.63 7.32
CA SER A 34 3.94 -9.63 6.85
C SER A 34 4.15 -10.77 7.86
N ASP A 35 3.74 -10.58 9.12
CA ASP A 35 3.74 -11.63 10.14
C ASP A 35 2.68 -12.72 9.80
N PRO A 36 3.09 -14.00 9.60
CA PRO A 36 2.18 -15.09 9.29
C PRO A 36 1.07 -15.32 10.32
N ASP A 37 1.29 -14.94 11.58
CA ASP A 37 0.32 -15.10 12.67
C ASP A 37 -0.68 -13.93 12.73
N HIS A 38 -0.47 -12.86 11.95
CA HIS A 38 -1.40 -11.74 11.91
C HIS A 38 -2.71 -12.14 11.22
N VAL A 39 -3.85 -11.78 11.81
CA VAL A 39 -5.19 -12.18 11.33
C VAL A 39 -5.46 -11.78 9.86
N ALA A 40 -4.86 -10.66 9.42
CA ALA A 40 -4.98 -10.15 8.06
C ALA A 40 -3.85 -10.59 7.12
N HIS A 41 -2.89 -11.42 7.56
CA HIS A 41 -1.75 -11.86 6.75
C HIS A 41 -2.19 -12.50 5.43
N ARG A 42 -3.13 -13.44 5.48
CA ARG A 42 -3.66 -14.09 4.27
C ARG A 42 -4.30 -13.12 3.28
N LEU A 43 -4.95 -12.07 3.78
CA LEU A 43 -5.51 -11.03 2.91
C LEU A 43 -4.41 -10.15 2.33
N TYR A 44 -3.42 -9.77 3.13
CA TYR A 44 -2.27 -9.00 2.68
C TYR A 44 -1.48 -9.74 1.58
N GLU A 45 -1.16 -11.01 1.77
CA GLU A 45 -0.50 -11.84 0.76
C GLU A 45 -1.32 -11.94 -0.53
N SER A 46 -2.66 -12.05 -0.42
CA SER A 46 -3.53 -12.12 -1.61
C SER A 46 -3.49 -10.86 -2.48
N VAL A 47 -3.11 -9.70 -1.93
CA VAL A 47 -2.98 -8.44 -2.67
C VAL A 47 -1.55 -7.99 -2.85
N ARG A 48 -0.55 -8.79 -2.43
CA ARG A 48 0.84 -8.37 -2.37
C ARG A 48 1.40 -7.98 -3.74
N GLY A 49 0.97 -8.67 -4.80
CA GLY A 49 1.32 -8.35 -6.19
C GLY A 49 0.76 -7.01 -6.70
N ALA A 50 -0.24 -6.45 -6.03
CA ALA A 50 -0.85 -5.16 -6.38
C ALA A 50 -0.31 -3.99 -5.55
N ILE A 51 0.62 -4.22 -4.62
CA ILE A 51 1.19 -3.14 -3.79
C ILE A 51 2.22 -2.37 -4.60
N ALA A 52 1.94 -1.11 -4.93
CA ALA A 52 2.93 -0.22 -5.54
C ALA A 52 3.97 0.27 -4.54
N GLY A 53 3.57 0.52 -3.28
CA GLY A 53 4.50 0.95 -2.25
C GLY A 53 3.85 1.64 -1.06
N ALA A 54 4.69 2.29 -0.26
CA ALA A 54 4.33 3.10 0.89
C ALA A 54 4.95 4.49 0.77
N CYS A 55 4.25 5.52 1.22
CA CYS A 55 4.73 6.89 1.18
C CYS A 55 6.00 7.09 2.03
N SER A 56 7.10 7.56 1.43
CA SER A 56 8.39 7.72 2.13
C SER A 56 8.31 8.73 3.28
N TYR A 57 7.75 9.92 3.03
CA TYR A 57 7.60 10.94 4.07
C TYR A 57 6.73 10.46 5.23
N CYS A 58 5.63 9.76 4.93
CA CYS A 58 4.75 9.25 5.96
C CYS A 58 5.42 8.13 6.77
N ALA A 59 6.14 7.22 6.12
CA ALA A 59 6.87 6.16 6.82
C ALA A 59 7.87 6.76 7.82
N ASP A 60 8.63 7.78 7.41
CA ASP A 60 9.52 8.51 8.33
C ASP A 60 8.74 9.18 9.47
N SER A 61 7.64 9.87 9.15
CA SER A 61 6.83 10.59 10.15
C SER A 61 6.16 9.67 11.18
N PHE A 62 5.99 8.40 10.84
CA PHE A 62 5.34 7.40 11.67
C PHE A 62 6.31 6.36 12.25
N ASP A 63 7.62 6.57 12.08
CA ASP A 63 8.72 5.69 12.51
C ASP A 63 8.60 4.27 11.95
N ALA A 64 8.16 4.14 10.69
CA ALA A 64 7.84 2.86 10.04
C ALA A 64 8.75 2.52 8.85
N THR A 65 9.78 3.33 8.56
CA THR A 65 10.64 3.19 7.37
C THR A 65 11.33 1.83 7.29
N GLU A 66 11.87 1.33 8.39
CA GLU A 66 12.52 0.00 8.41
C GLU A 66 11.50 -1.13 8.30
N ASP A 67 10.39 -1.08 9.04
CA ASP A 67 9.30 -2.07 8.94
C ASP A 67 8.77 -2.22 7.50
N VAL A 68 8.64 -1.10 6.77
CA VAL A 68 8.22 -1.08 5.36
C VAL A 68 9.26 -1.77 4.47
N ARG A 69 10.56 -1.52 4.70
CA ARG A 69 11.65 -2.14 3.94
C ARG A 69 11.75 -3.63 4.22
N GLU A 70 11.65 -4.05 5.48
CA GLU A 70 11.68 -5.46 5.90
C GLU A 70 10.49 -6.24 5.34
N ALA A 71 9.32 -5.61 5.21
CA ALA A 71 8.16 -6.17 4.52
C ALA A 71 8.35 -6.33 2.98
N GLY A 72 9.44 -5.78 2.43
CA GLY A 72 9.71 -5.76 1.00
C GLY A 72 8.83 -4.78 0.22
N VAL A 73 8.30 -3.75 0.87
CA VAL A 73 7.46 -2.72 0.23
C VAL A 73 8.32 -1.52 -0.16
N THR A 74 8.16 -1.05 -1.40
CA THR A 74 8.90 0.11 -1.91
C THR A 74 8.48 1.41 -1.22
N LEU A 75 9.45 2.24 -0.85
CA LEU A 75 9.19 3.61 -0.37
C LEU A 75 9.05 4.56 -1.57
N LEU A 76 7.87 5.14 -1.75
CA LEU A 76 7.53 6.06 -2.84
C LEU A 76 7.88 7.50 -2.45
N ASP A 77 8.66 8.17 -3.30
CA ASP A 77 9.18 9.53 -3.12
C ASP A 77 9.13 10.29 -4.46
N GLU A 78 7.93 10.62 -4.91
CA GLU A 78 7.71 11.18 -6.26
C GLU A 78 7.45 12.69 -6.24
N TYR A 79 6.69 13.19 -5.26
CA TYR A 79 6.37 14.59 -5.09
C TYR A 79 6.62 15.03 -3.65
N LYS A 80 7.72 15.75 -3.42
CA LYS A 80 8.13 16.23 -2.10
C LYS A 80 8.15 15.11 -1.04
N ARG A 81 8.68 13.93 -1.38
CA ARG A 81 8.71 12.76 -0.49
C ARG A 81 7.37 12.03 -0.29
N HIS A 82 6.36 12.37 -1.08
CA HIS A 82 5.08 11.65 -1.14
C HIS A 82 4.88 10.93 -2.47
N PRO A 83 4.00 9.93 -2.54
CA PRO A 83 3.53 9.37 -3.81
C PRO A 83 2.79 10.43 -4.62
N SER A 84 2.91 10.38 -5.94
CA SER A 84 2.23 11.29 -6.86
C SER A 84 0.86 10.72 -7.25
N PHE A 85 -0.17 10.98 -6.45
CA PHE A 85 -1.54 10.67 -6.83
C PHE A 85 -1.99 11.37 -8.12
N ARG A 86 -1.38 12.52 -8.45
CA ARG A 86 -1.61 13.19 -9.73
C ARG A 86 -1.17 12.31 -10.91
N SER A 87 -0.04 11.60 -10.80
CA SER A 87 0.44 10.69 -11.85
C SER A 87 -0.57 9.58 -12.10
N LEU A 88 -1.17 9.02 -11.04
CA LEU A 88 -2.23 8.01 -11.12
C LEU A 88 -3.50 8.55 -11.81
N VAL A 89 -3.95 9.75 -11.44
CA VAL A 89 -5.11 10.39 -12.08
C VAL A 89 -4.86 10.63 -13.57
N VAL A 90 -3.66 11.07 -13.95
CA VAL A 90 -3.28 11.26 -15.36
C VAL A 90 -3.22 9.92 -16.11
N ALA A 91 -2.84 8.83 -15.44
CA ALA A 91 -2.87 7.49 -16.00
C ALA A 91 -4.29 6.88 -16.08
N GLY A 92 -5.33 7.60 -15.64
CA GLY A 92 -6.72 7.18 -15.73
C GLY A 92 -7.24 6.41 -14.51
N TYR A 93 -6.46 6.28 -13.44
CA TYR A 93 -6.92 5.63 -12.21
C TYR A 93 -7.92 6.50 -11.46
N GLN A 94 -8.93 5.84 -10.89
CA GLN A 94 -9.76 6.41 -9.84
C GLN A 94 -9.09 6.21 -8.48
N ILE A 95 -9.01 7.28 -7.68
CA ILE A 95 -8.42 7.20 -6.34
C ILE A 95 -9.51 6.89 -5.31
N LEU A 96 -9.31 5.81 -4.56
CA LEU A 96 -10.13 5.41 -3.42
C LEU A 96 -9.31 5.53 -2.13
N THR A 97 -9.81 6.25 -1.13
CA THR A 97 -9.12 6.48 0.15
C THR A 97 -9.92 5.91 1.32
N PHE A 98 -9.23 5.34 2.32
CA PHE A 98 -9.82 4.60 3.44
C PHE A 98 -9.16 4.93 4.78
#